data_AF-A0AAU9V4G8-F1
#
_entry.id   AF-A0AAU9V4G8-F1
#
_cell.length_a   1.000
_cell.length_b   1.000
_cell.length_c   1.000
_cell.angle_alpha   90.00
_cell.angle_beta   90.00
_cell.angle_gamma   90.00
#
_symmetry.space_group_name_H-M   'P 1'
#
loop_
_entity.id
_entity.type
_entity.pdbx_description
1 polymer ?
#
loop_
_entity_poly.entity_id
_entity_poly.type
_entity_poly.pdbx_seq_one_letter_code
_entity_poly.pdbx_strand_id
1 'polypeptide(L)'
;MAKDGGAKSSSEPHKRQREEQEASTSTASPPRTRSRISESAFCFKELCLFCGEKLNEESERRKSSDFRRRISQVSTLQFKDTVLETARARDDALAKAVLARVEFQYDLVAAEAKYHRDCYANFLRPSTGAKMGRPKDEATNLAMEEIFTYIENSDDCQFTLNELQEVCKTTTLDNRTIKLRLKVKYGDKLIITEKSGASTFICLVDNYHHILNQAWYENKKMNKTEERLRVLDAAAAIIREDIQTAVFDNSNYPPPSRMFEDLNNEIPESLTYLVERKSSVWSHFEVNASDNSKAICMYCKKNVSRDTNPKSYKISNLWINMKRHRVNWTPLQFDQLTK
;
A
#
# COMPACT_ATOMS: atom_id res chain seq x y z
N MET A 1 59.10 -3.56 51.00
CA MET A 1 58.83 -4.81 51.73
C MET A 1 58.61 -5.88 50.65
N ALA A 2 59.62 -6.43 49.97
CA ALA A 2 60.73 -7.24 50.47
C ALA A 2 60.17 -8.29 51.44
N LYS A 3 60.13 -9.60 51.11
CA LYS A 3 61.33 -10.39 50.85
C LYS A 3 61.00 -11.81 50.33
N ASP A 4 61.94 -12.28 49.49
CA ASP A 4 62.53 -13.63 49.47
C ASP A 4 61.63 -14.83 49.12
N GLY A 5 62.10 -15.86 48.44
CA GLY A 5 63.43 -16.20 47.98
C GLY A 5 63.32 -17.59 47.33
N GLY A 6 64.13 -17.86 46.31
CA GLY A 6 64.12 -19.15 45.61
C GLY A 6 64.80 -20.28 46.40
N ALA A 7 64.68 -21.50 45.88
CA ALA A 7 65.81 -22.41 45.58
C ALA A 7 65.33 -23.85 45.29
N LYS A 8 65.86 -24.40 44.19
CA LYS A 8 66.42 -25.77 44.04
C LYS A 8 65.43 -26.96 44.18
N SER A 9 65.56 -28.12 43.53
CA SER A 9 66.58 -28.80 42.71
C SER A 9 65.96 -30.16 42.31
N SER A 10 66.11 -30.65 41.08
CA SER A 10 67.02 -31.75 40.70
C SER A 10 66.32 -33.08 40.33
N SER A 11 66.87 -33.69 39.27
CA SER A 11 67.01 -35.12 38.93
C SER A 11 65.75 -35.94 38.61
N GLU A 12 65.47 -36.30 37.34
CA GLU A 12 66.07 -37.38 36.49
C GLU A 12 65.36 -38.76 36.67
N PRO A 13 65.50 -39.78 35.77
CA PRO A 13 64.68 -39.93 34.56
C PRO A 13 64.10 -41.38 34.40
N HIS A 14 63.57 -41.69 33.21
CA HIS A 14 63.49 -43.01 32.55
C HIS A 14 62.31 -44.00 32.73
N LYS A 15 61.81 -44.41 31.53
CA LYS A 15 61.37 -45.76 31.09
C LYS A 15 60.08 -46.33 31.71
N ARG A 16 59.28 -47.18 31.07
CA ARG A 16 59.00 -47.68 29.72
C ARG A 16 57.85 -48.67 29.96
N GLN A 17 56.85 -48.71 29.06
CA GLN A 17 56.01 -49.90 28.73
C GLN A 17 55.13 -50.48 29.86
N ARG A 18 54.03 -51.19 29.64
CA ARG A 18 53.08 -51.50 28.54
C ARG A 18 52.14 -52.56 29.17
N GLU A 19 50.89 -52.64 28.70
CA GLU A 19 50.01 -53.85 28.78
C GLU A 19 49.50 -54.25 30.19
N GLU A 20 48.30 -54.80 30.39
CA GLU A 20 47.06 -55.03 29.63
C GLU A 20 46.03 -55.66 30.61
N GLN A 21 44.78 -55.81 30.17
CA GLN A 21 43.70 -56.68 30.71
C GLN A 21 42.94 -56.18 31.95
N GLU A 22 41.68 -55.74 31.84
CA GLU A 22 40.43 -56.45 31.51
C GLU A 22 39.93 -57.45 32.58
N ALA A 23 38.82 -57.08 33.25
CA ALA A 23 37.66 -57.93 33.59
C ALA A 23 36.60 -57.04 34.30
N SER A 24 35.42 -56.82 33.70
CA SER A 24 34.13 -57.48 34.08
C SER A 24 33.43 -56.77 35.26
N THR A 25 32.13 -56.43 35.32
CA THR A 25 30.93 -56.62 34.46
C THR A 25 29.79 -55.78 35.05
N SER A 26 28.85 -55.32 34.21
CA SER A 26 27.39 -55.16 34.46
C SER A 26 26.93 -54.11 35.49
N THR A 27 25.94 -53.23 35.31
CA THR A 27 24.76 -53.17 34.41
C THR A 27 24.07 -51.81 34.64
N ALA A 28 23.75 -51.08 33.56
CA ALA A 28 22.59 -50.17 33.40
C ALA A 28 22.79 -49.27 32.16
N SER A 29 21.87 -49.27 31.20
CA SER A 29 21.82 -48.29 30.09
C SER A 29 20.94 -47.11 30.51
N PRO A 30 21.28 -45.83 30.23
CA PRO A 30 21.09 -45.21 28.90
C PRO A 30 22.15 -44.10 28.63
N PRO A 31 22.03 -43.19 27.63
CA PRO A 31 21.31 -43.19 26.36
C PRO A 31 22.31 -43.24 25.19
N ARG A 32 21.80 -43.32 23.96
CA ARG A 32 22.57 -43.09 22.73
C ARG A 32 23.42 -41.82 22.88
N THR A 33 24.73 -41.99 23.01
CA THR A 33 25.68 -40.89 22.92
C THR A 33 25.46 -40.25 21.56
N ARG A 34 24.98 -39.00 21.59
CA ARG A 34 24.97 -38.10 20.45
C ARG A 34 26.31 -38.26 19.76
N SER A 35 26.27 -38.84 18.56
CA SER A 35 27.35 -38.77 17.60
C SER A 35 27.80 -37.31 17.59
N ARG A 36 29.03 -37.03 18.00
CA ARG A 36 29.66 -35.76 17.67
C ARG A 36 29.60 -35.70 16.16
N ILE A 37 28.72 -34.87 15.63
CA ILE A 37 28.73 -34.48 14.23
C ILE A 37 30.06 -33.75 14.09
N SER A 38 31.10 -34.46 13.67
CA SER A 38 32.24 -33.82 13.05
C SER A 38 31.66 -33.10 11.85
N GLU A 39 31.64 -31.76 11.89
CA GLU A 39 31.41 -30.97 10.69
C GLU A 39 32.33 -31.52 9.61
N SER A 40 31.75 -32.11 8.57
CA SER A 40 32.49 -32.76 7.51
C SER A 40 33.47 -31.77 6.91
N ALA A 41 34.77 -32.08 7.01
CA ALA A 41 35.82 -31.27 6.38
C ALA A 41 35.47 -30.99 4.91
N PHE A 42 35.67 -29.76 4.45
CA PHE A 42 35.37 -29.36 3.08
C PHE A 42 36.19 -30.19 2.08
N CYS A 43 35.54 -30.90 1.16
CA CYS A 43 36.20 -31.73 0.16
C CYS A 43 36.58 -30.90 -1.08
N PHE A 44 37.84 -30.48 -1.16
CA PHE A 44 38.36 -29.67 -2.27
C PHE A 44 38.33 -30.37 -3.64
N LYS A 45 38.30 -31.70 -3.65
CA LYS A 45 38.26 -32.53 -4.86
C LYS A 45 36.86 -32.60 -5.50
N GLU A 46 35.82 -32.61 -4.68
CA GLU A 46 34.44 -32.81 -5.11
C GLU A 46 33.59 -31.53 -5.07
N LEU A 47 34.01 -30.51 -4.33
CA LEU A 47 33.27 -29.26 -4.17
C LEU A 47 34.04 -28.09 -4.80
N CYS A 48 33.29 -27.19 -5.42
CA CYS A 48 33.85 -25.96 -5.96
C CYS A 48 34.36 -25.06 -4.82
N LEU A 49 35.63 -24.67 -4.91
CA LEU A 49 36.29 -23.79 -3.92
C LEU A 49 35.47 -22.53 -3.56
N PHE A 50 34.83 -21.91 -4.56
CA PHE A 50 34.12 -20.63 -4.40
C PHE A 50 32.66 -20.81 -3.98
N CYS A 51 31.84 -21.54 -4.74
CA CYS A 51 30.41 -21.68 -4.44
C CYS A 51 30.06 -22.82 -3.48
N GLY A 52 30.96 -23.79 -3.26
CA GLY A 52 30.69 -24.96 -2.41
C GLY A 52 29.74 -26.01 -3.02
N GLU A 53 29.34 -25.85 -4.28
CA GLU A 53 28.50 -26.83 -5.00
C GLU A 53 29.34 -28.02 -5.51
N LYS A 54 28.69 -29.19 -5.65
CA LYS A 54 29.33 -30.40 -6.16
C LYS A 54 29.78 -30.25 -7.61
N LEU A 55 31.01 -30.66 -7.87
CA LEU A 55 31.64 -30.70 -9.18
C LEU A 55 31.38 -32.04 -9.83
N ASN A 56 30.39 -32.10 -10.72
CA ASN A 56 30.11 -33.32 -11.48
C ASN A 56 30.41 -33.11 -12.97
N GLU A 57 31.65 -33.44 -13.35
CA GLU A 57 32.17 -33.31 -14.72
C GLU A 57 31.29 -34.06 -15.74
N GLU A 58 30.70 -35.19 -15.36
CA GLU A 58 29.85 -35.98 -16.25
C GLU A 58 28.51 -35.27 -16.52
N SER A 59 27.93 -34.66 -15.48
CA SER A 59 26.69 -33.89 -15.62
C SER A 59 26.87 -32.61 -16.43
N GLU A 60 28.03 -31.95 -16.33
CA GLU A 60 28.34 -30.73 -17.10
C GLU A 60 28.61 -31.04 -18.57
N ARG A 61 29.15 -32.22 -18.90
CA ARG A 61 29.31 -32.68 -20.30
C ARG A 61 27.98 -32.94 -20.98
N ARG A 62 26.94 -33.35 -20.24
CA ARG A 62 25.59 -33.59 -20.79
C ARG A 62 24.80 -32.30 -21.07
N LYS A 63 25.24 -31.15 -20.55
CA LYS A 63 24.61 -29.84 -20.81
C LYS A 63 25.04 -29.28 -22.17
N SER A 64 24.16 -28.47 -22.77
CA SER A 64 24.51 -27.71 -23.97
C SER A 64 25.64 -26.73 -23.67
N SER A 65 26.39 -26.33 -24.72
CA SER A 65 27.56 -25.46 -24.59
C SER A 65 27.25 -24.16 -23.84
N ASP A 66 26.05 -23.63 -23.97
CA ASP A 66 25.64 -22.34 -23.36
C ASP A 66 25.42 -22.44 -21.85
N PHE A 67 25.14 -23.63 -21.31
CA PHE A 67 24.86 -23.84 -19.88
C PHE A 67 25.96 -24.65 -19.17
N ARG A 68 27.00 -25.08 -19.90
CA ARG A 68 28.10 -25.88 -19.36
C ARG A 68 29.05 -25.02 -18.54
N ARG A 69 29.19 -25.32 -17.25
CA ARG A 69 30.22 -24.71 -16.38
C ARG A 69 31.55 -25.45 -16.58
N ARG A 70 32.59 -24.71 -16.98
CA ARG A 70 33.94 -25.27 -17.14
C ARG A 70 34.60 -25.45 -15.78
N ILE A 71 34.98 -26.69 -15.44
CA ILE A 71 35.68 -27.03 -14.21
C ILE A 71 37.20 -26.95 -14.46
N SER A 72 37.95 -26.47 -13.48
CA SER A 72 39.42 -26.40 -13.53
C SER A 72 40.01 -26.75 -12.18
N GLN A 73 41.18 -27.37 -12.20
CA GLN A 73 41.94 -27.74 -11.01
C GLN A 73 43.02 -26.68 -10.74
N VAL A 74 43.29 -26.44 -9.47
CA VAL A 74 44.37 -25.54 -9.03
C VAL A 74 45.71 -26.22 -9.35
N SER A 75 46.54 -25.55 -10.14
CA SER A 75 47.84 -26.08 -10.60
C SER A 75 49.04 -25.26 -10.10
N THR A 76 48.81 -24.07 -9.55
CA THR A 76 49.89 -23.16 -9.11
C THR A 76 49.78 -22.86 -7.62
N LEU A 77 50.92 -22.85 -6.93
CA LEU A 77 50.98 -22.52 -5.50
C LEU A 77 50.60 -21.05 -5.23
N GLN A 78 50.94 -20.15 -6.16
CA GLN A 78 50.60 -18.72 -6.10
C GLN A 78 49.08 -18.46 -6.17
N PHE A 79 48.28 -19.42 -6.64
CA PHE A 79 46.83 -19.29 -6.73
C PHE A 79 46.21 -19.02 -5.35
N LYS A 80 46.76 -19.63 -4.30
CA LYS A 80 46.30 -19.43 -2.93
C LYS A 80 46.46 -17.97 -2.51
N ASP A 81 47.63 -17.39 -2.76
CA ASP A 81 47.95 -16.02 -2.36
C ASP A 81 47.05 -15.01 -3.08
N THR A 82 46.82 -15.19 -4.38
CA THR A 82 45.90 -14.35 -5.17
C THR A 82 44.46 -14.43 -4.63
N VAL A 83 44.00 -15.62 -4.26
CA VAL A 83 42.64 -15.81 -3.72
C VAL A 83 42.52 -15.17 -2.33
N LEU A 84 43.53 -15.32 -1.47
CA LEU A 84 43.55 -14.70 -0.13
C LEU A 84 43.58 -13.17 -0.22
N GLU A 85 44.41 -12.61 -1.10
CA GLU A 85 44.51 -11.16 -1.32
C GLU A 85 43.19 -10.60 -1.84
N THR A 86 42.60 -11.24 -2.85
CA THR A 86 41.29 -10.83 -3.42
C THR A 86 40.16 -10.94 -2.39
N ALA A 87 40.18 -11.97 -1.54
CA ALA A 87 39.17 -12.14 -0.51
C ALA A 87 39.27 -11.06 0.59
N ARG A 88 40.48 -10.74 1.03
CA ARG A 88 40.74 -9.65 1.99
C ARG A 88 40.33 -8.29 1.41
N ALA A 89 40.54 -8.07 0.12
CA ALA A 89 40.14 -6.83 -0.55
C ALA A 89 38.60 -6.69 -0.70
N ARG A 90 37.86 -7.79 -0.81
CA ARG A 90 36.41 -7.78 -1.04
C ARG A 90 35.53 -7.74 0.21
N ASP A 91 35.95 -8.36 1.32
CA ASP A 91 35.23 -8.47 2.62
C ASP A 91 33.72 -8.88 2.56
N ASP A 92 33.25 -9.42 1.43
CA ASP A 92 31.86 -9.89 1.28
C ASP A 92 31.61 -11.24 2.00
N ALA A 93 30.33 -11.62 2.16
CA ALA A 93 29.95 -12.94 2.68
C ALA A 93 30.59 -14.11 1.88
N LEU A 94 30.69 -13.98 0.55
CA LEU A 94 31.38 -14.95 -0.30
C LEU A 94 32.89 -14.98 0.01
N ALA A 95 33.51 -13.81 0.22
CA ALA A 95 34.93 -13.71 0.54
C ALA A 95 35.24 -14.33 1.92
N LYS A 96 34.40 -14.09 2.93
CA LYS A 96 34.51 -14.71 4.26
C LYS A 96 34.39 -16.24 4.21
N ALA A 97 33.45 -16.75 3.41
CA ALA A 97 33.29 -18.19 3.20
C ALA A 97 34.50 -18.82 2.49
N VAL A 98 35.09 -18.14 1.51
CA VAL A 98 36.29 -18.61 0.81
C VAL A 98 37.54 -18.54 1.71
N LEU A 99 37.69 -17.47 2.51
CA LEU A 99 38.76 -17.33 3.49
C LEU A 99 38.74 -18.48 4.50
N ALA A 100 37.58 -18.75 5.12
CA ALA A 100 37.43 -19.83 6.10
C ALA A 100 37.79 -21.21 5.53
N ARG A 101 37.59 -21.44 4.23
CA ARG A 101 37.95 -22.70 3.56
C ARG A 101 39.46 -22.77 3.25
N VAL A 102 40.05 -21.67 2.78
CA VAL A 102 41.42 -21.66 2.22
C VAL A 102 42.50 -21.41 3.28
N GLU A 103 42.18 -20.65 4.35
CA GLU A 103 43.15 -20.18 5.34
C GLU A 103 43.88 -21.33 6.06
N PHE A 104 43.14 -22.39 6.40
CA PHE A 104 43.68 -23.57 7.11
C PHE A 104 44.24 -24.67 6.20
N GLN A 105 44.19 -24.49 4.87
CA GLN A 105 44.77 -25.46 3.93
C GLN A 105 46.18 -25.04 3.55
N TYR A 106 47.18 -25.89 3.81
CA TYR A 106 48.57 -25.58 3.51
C TYR A 106 48.84 -25.50 2.00
N ASP A 107 48.36 -26.48 1.23
CA ASP A 107 48.59 -26.57 -0.21
C ASP A 107 47.31 -27.00 -0.95
N LEU A 108 46.76 -26.09 -1.76
CA LEU A 108 45.56 -26.31 -2.58
C LEU A 108 45.83 -27.25 -3.77
N VAL A 109 47.07 -27.32 -4.24
CA VAL A 109 47.49 -28.23 -5.32
C VAL A 109 47.53 -29.66 -4.80
N ALA A 110 48.12 -29.87 -3.61
CA ALA A 110 48.14 -31.16 -2.94
C ALA A 110 46.73 -31.63 -2.52
N ALA A 111 45.83 -30.70 -2.18
CA ALA A 111 44.42 -30.99 -1.89
C ALA A 111 43.57 -31.26 -3.15
N GLU A 112 44.18 -31.27 -4.35
CA GLU A 112 43.51 -31.43 -5.65
C GLU A 112 42.31 -30.48 -5.83
N ALA A 113 42.44 -29.24 -5.37
CA ALA A 113 41.32 -28.31 -5.32
C ALA A 113 40.78 -27.99 -6.72
N LYS A 114 39.45 -28.06 -6.87
CA LYS A 114 38.77 -27.75 -8.13
C LYS A 114 37.78 -26.59 -7.97
N TYR A 115 37.49 -25.92 -9.08
CA TYR A 115 36.56 -24.79 -9.13
C TYR A 115 35.92 -24.62 -10.50
N HIS A 116 34.77 -23.95 -10.56
CA HIS A 116 34.19 -23.47 -11.81
C HIS A 116 34.93 -22.21 -12.28
N ARG A 117 35.35 -22.17 -13.56
CA ARG A 117 36.02 -20.99 -14.15
C ARG A 117 35.20 -19.72 -13.99
N ASP A 118 33.88 -19.82 -14.15
CA ASP A 118 32.98 -18.67 -14.03
C ASP A 118 32.90 -18.17 -12.58
N CYS A 119 32.97 -19.08 -11.60
CA CYS A 119 33.03 -18.70 -10.18
C CYS A 119 34.33 -17.96 -9.86
N TYR A 120 35.47 -18.42 -10.41
CA TYR A 120 36.75 -17.72 -10.23
C TYR A 120 36.75 -16.35 -10.92
N ALA A 121 36.26 -16.26 -12.16
CA ALA A 121 36.14 -15.01 -12.89
C ALA A 121 35.22 -14.00 -12.16
N ASN A 122 34.11 -14.46 -11.61
CA ASN A 122 33.20 -13.61 -10.83
C ASN A 122 33.81 -13.19 -9.48
N PHE A 123 34.64 -14.05 -8.87
CA PHE A 123 35.32 -13.75 -7.63
C PHE A 123 36.38 -12.65 -7.80
N LEU A 124 37.15 -12.69 -8.90
CA LEU A 124 38.15 -11.68 -9.24
C LEU A 124 37.56 -10.33 -9.68
N ARG A 125 36.30 -10.29 -10.12
CA ARG A 125 35.64 -9.02 -10.46
C ARG A 125 35.42 -8.21 -9.17
N PRO A 126 35.65 -6.89 -9.17
CA PRO A 126 35.30 -6.04 -8.03
C PRO A 126 33.84 -6.25 -7.64
N SER A 127 33.56 -6.36 -6.34
CA SER A 127 32.18 -6.42 -5.82
C SER A 127 31.53 -5.06 -5.98
N THR A 128 31.13 -4.70 -7.20
CA THR A 128 30.17 -3.61 -7.39
C THR A 128 28.82 -4.15 -6.95
N GLY A 129 28.53 -4.06 -5.65
CA GLY A 129 27.18 -4.20 -5.10
C GLY A 129 26.21 -3.14 -5.66
N ALA A 130 26.71 -2.17 -6.43
CA ALA A 130 25.89 -1.31 -7.26
C ALA A 130 25.44 -2.08 -8.51
N LYS A 131 24.12 -2.23 -8.68
CA LYS A 131 23.54 -2.50 -9.98
C LYS A 131 24.13 -1.50 -10.97
N MET A 132 25.00 -1.96 -11.87
CA MET A 132 25.46 -1.16 -13.02
C MET A 132 24.26 -0.95 -13.94
N GLY A 133 23.41 0.01 -13.61
CA GLY A 133 22.60 0.72 -14.57
C GLY A 133 23.44 1.83 -15.20
N ARG A 134 23.18 2.13 -16.48
CA ARG A 134 23.60 3.36 -17.14
C ARG A 134 23.36 4.55 -16.19
N PRO A 135 24.27 5.55 -16.10
CA PRO A 135 23.99 6.77 -15.38
C PRO A 135 22.58 7.25 -15.75
N LYS A 136 21.73 7.53 -14.76
CA LYS A 136 20.41 8.13 -15.01
C LYS A 136 20.68 9.42 -15.75
N ASP A 137 20.31 9.43 -17.02
CA ASP A 137 20.59 10.50 -17.96
C ASP A 137 20.01 11.80 -17.37
N GLU A 138 20.88 12.76 -17.06
CA GLU A 138 20.51 13.99 -16.36
C GLU A 138 19.46 14.76 -17.16
N ALA A 139 19.55 14.67 -18.50
CA ALA A 139 18.55 15.18 -19.44
C ALA A 139 17.16 14.56 -19.24
N THR A 140 17.07 13.25 -18.95
CA THR A 140 15.78 12.58 -18.67
C THR A 140 15.17 12.98 -17.34
N ASN A 141 15.99 13.39 -16.36
CA ASN A 141 15.46 13.95 -15.12
C ASN A 141 14.88 15.33 -15.38
N LEU A 142 15.63 16.20 -16.07
CA LEU A 142 15.18 17.56 -16.39
C LEU A 142 13.88 17.56 -17.20
N ALA A 143 13.80 16.73 -18.23
CA ALA A 143 12.60 16.59 -19.05
C ALA A 143 11.39 16.08 -18.24
N MET A 144 11.60 15.16 -17.28
CA MET A 144 10.52 14.71 -16.41
C MET A 144 10.06 15.79 -15.42
N GLU A 145 10.96 16.64 -14.92
CA GLU A 145 10.60 17.79 -14.08
C GLU A 145 9.77 18.83 -14.86
N GLU A 146 10.05 19.05 -16.15
CA GLU A 146 9.22 19.88 -17.02
C GLU A 146 7.79 19.31 -17.15
N ILE A 147 7.66 18.01 -17.38
CA ILE A 147 6.35 17.32 -17.43
C ILE A 147 5.60 17.49 -16.10
N PHE A 148 6.29 17.30 -14.98
CA PHE A 148 5.68 17.45 -13.67
C PHE A 148 5.22 18.88 -13.40
N THR A 149 6.03 19.86 -13.76
CA THR A 149 5.70 21.29 -13.63
C THR A 149 4.52 21.65 -14.52
N TYR A 150 4.43 21.09 -15.72
CA TYR A 150 3.31 21.30 -16.62
C TYR A 150 2.00 20.75 -16.05
N ILE A 151 2.03 19.51 -15.53
CA ILE A 151 0.87 18.87 -14.91
C ILE A 151 0.40 19.64 -13.67
N GLU A 152 1.33 20.13 -12.84
CA GLU A 152 1.00 20.84 -11.60
C GLU A 152 0.46 22.26 -11.84
N ASN A 153 0.82 22.88 -12.96
CA ASN A 153 0.33 24.22 -13.33
C ASN A 153 -0.87 24.18 -14.28
N SER A 154 -1.30 22.99 -14.69
CA SER A 154 -2.48 22.83 -15.55
C SER A 154 -3.73 22.64 -14.70
N ASP A 155 -4.81 23.33 -15.10
CA ASP A 155 -6.14 23.11 -14.54
C ASP A 155 -6.79 21.82 -15.08
N ASP A 156 -6.19 21.19 -16.09
CA ASP A 156 -6.69 19.95 -16.67
C ASP A 156 -6.32 18.74 -15.81
N CYS A 157 -7.25 17.78 -15.75
CA CYS A 157 -7.06 16.53 -15.01
C CYS A 157 -6.79 15.32 -15.92
N GLN A 158 -6.80 15.51 -17.24
CA GLN A 158 -6.61 14.49 -18.25
C GLN A 158 -5.60 14.96 -19.30
N PHE A 159 -4.55 14.17 -19.49
CA PHE A 159 -3.49 14.46 -20.44
C PHE A 159 -3.32 13.31 -21.41
N THR A 160 -2.98 13.62 -22.66
CA THR A 160 -2.54 12.58 -23.60
C THR A 160 -1.05 12.31 -23.45
N LEU A 161 -0.64 11.09 -23.75
CA LEU A 161 0.77 10.73 -23.65
C LEU A 161 1.64 11.50 -24.67
N ASN A 162 1.08 11.83 -25.83
CA ASN A 162 1.74 12.63 -26.86
C ASN A 162 1.93 14.08 -26.39
N GLU A 163 0.92 14.68 -25.75
CA GLU A 163 1.00 16.01 -25.18
C GLU A 163 2.11 16.11 -24.13
N LEU A 164 2.23 15.11 -23.23
CA LEU A 164 3.34 15.08 -22.27
C LEU A 164 4.71 14.92 -22.94
N GLN A 165 4.79 14.31 -24.13
CA GLN A 165 6.03 14.26 -24.90
C GLN A 165 6.35 15.59 -25.58
N GLU A 166 5.35 16.31 -26.07
CA GLU A 166 5.52 17.61 -26.73
C GLU A 166 5.98 18.71 -25.77
N VAL A 167 5.64 18.59 -24.48
CA VAL A 167 6.13 19.48 -23.42
C VAL A 167 7.68 19.44 -23.34
N CYS A 168 8.28 18.28 -23.57
CA CYS A 168 9.73 18.10 -23.54
C CYS A 168 10.37 18.52 -24.88
N LYS A 169 10.84 19.76 -24.97
CA LYS A 169 11.54 20.26 -26.18
C LYS A 169 12.99 19.77 -26.29
N THR A 170 13.57 19.35 -25.17
CA THR A 170 15.02 19.14 -25.02
C THR A 170 15.45 17.70 -25.30
N THR A 171 14.58 16.71 -25.08
CA THR A 171 14.92 15.28 -25.23
C THR A 171 13.67 14.45 -25.49
N THR A 172 13.75 13.51 -26.43
CA THR A 172 12.66 12.56 -26.69
C THR A 172 12.63 11.50 -25.60
N LEU A 173 11.59 11.54 -24.77
CA LEU A 173 11.37 10.55 -23.72
C LEU A 173 10.57 9.37 -24.27
N ASP A 174 11.00 8.15 -23.91
CA ASP A 174 10.23 6.94 -24.18
C ASP A 174 8.93 6.90 -23.37
N ASN A 175 7.84 6.49 -24.00
CA ASN A 175 6.51 6.36 -23.40
C ASN A 175 6.56 5.51 -22.12
N ARG A 176 7.38 4.47 -22.12
CA ARG A 176 7.56 3.59 -20.96
C ARG A 176 8.16 4.33 -19.77
N THR A 177 9.12 5.23 -20.03
CA THR A 177 9.80 6.02 -19.00
C THR A 177 8.84 7.01 -18.36
N ILE A 178 8.05 7.73 -19.18
CA ILE A 178 7.03 8.67 -18.69
C ILE A 178 6.02 7.95 -17.80
N LYS A 179 5.45 6.82 -18.25
CA LYS A 179 4.51 6.01 -17.46
C LYS A 179 5.11 5.54 -16.13
N LEU A 180 6.35 5.03 -16.16
CA LEU A 180 7.02 4.55 -14.95
C LEU A 180 7.24 5.67 -13.94
N ARG A 181 7.68 6.84 -14.40
CA ARG A 181 8.01 7.98 -13.56
C ARG A 181 6.76 8.66 -12.98
N LEU A 182 5.69 8.75 -13.77
CA LEU A 182 4.39 9.22 -13.29
C LEU A 182 3.81 8.29 -12.22
N LYS A 183 3.89 6.96 -12.41
CA LYS A 183 3.49 5.99 -11.38
C LYS A 183 4.30 6.12 -10.10
N VAL A 184 5.60 6.40 -10.20
CA VAL A 184 6.47 6.60 -9.03
C VAL A 184 6.09 7.88 -8.26
N LYS A 185 5.72 8.97 -8.95
CA LYS A 185 5.40 10.25 -8.31
C LYS A 185 3.98 10.29 -7.73
N TYR A 186 2.98 9.88 -8.51
CA TYR A 186 1.57 10.06 -8.16
C TYR A 186 0.92 8.78 -7.60
N GLY A 187 1.54 7.61 -7.78
CA GLY A 187 1.07 6.35 -7.19
C GLY A 187 -0.38 6.04 -7.55
N ASP A 188 -1.20 5.83 -6.52
CA ASP A 188 -2.62 5.46 -6.62
C ASP A 188 -3.52 6.59 -7.14
N LYS A 189 -2.99 7.82 -7.23
CA LYS A 189 -3.73 9.01 -7.68
C LYS A 189 -3.77 9.12 -9.21
N LEU A 190 -3.12 8.19 -9.92
CA LEU A 190 -2.94 8.19 -11.36
C LEU A 190 -3.69 7.03 -12.01
N ILE A 191 -4.61 7.34 -12.91
CA ILE A 191 -5.31 6.35 -13.75
C ILE A 191 -4.77 6.46 -15.18
N ILE A 192 -4.22 5.37 -15.70
CA ILE A 192 -3.76 5.30 -17.10
C ILE A 192 -4.74 4.45 -17.88
N THR A 193 -5.36 5.03 -18.91
CA THR A 193 -6.30 4.33 -19.79
C THR A 193 -5.65 4.06 -21.15
N GLU A 194 -5.49 2.78 -21.47
CA GLU A 194 -4.92 2.31 -22.73
C GLU A 194 -6.00 1.57 -23.52
N LYS A 195 -6.28 2.02 -24.75
CA LYS A 195 -7.18 1.33 -25.68
C LYS A 195 -6.42 1.00 -26.96
N SER A 196 -6.52 -0.25 -27.42
CA SER A 196 -5.90 -0.69 -28.66
C SER A 196 -6.39 0.18 -29.83
N GLY A 197 -5.47 0.88 -30.50
CA GLY A 197 -5.76 1.78 -31.62
C GLY A 197 -6.12 3.23 -31.25
N ALA A 198 -6.07 3.63 -29.98
CA ALA A 198 -6.32 5.01 -29.56
C ALA A 198 -5.19 5.57 -28.68
N SER A 199 -5.17 6.90 -28.50
CA SER A 199 -4.21 7.59 -27.63
C SER A 199 -4.32 7.10 -26.19
N THR A 200 -3.18 6.94 -25.52
CA THR A 200 -3.16 6.65 -24.09
C THR A 200 -3.47 7.94 -23.32
N PHE A 201 -4.46 7.87 -22.43
CA PHE A 201 -4.84 8.98 -21.56
C PHE A 201 -4.35 8.75 -20.14
N ILE A 202 -3.92 9.82 -19.49
CA ILE A 202 -3.42 9.86 -18.13
C ILE A 202 -4.32 10.81 -17.35
N CYS A 203 -5.07 10.28 -16.37
CA CYS A 203 -5.99 11.04 -15.54
C CYS A 203 -5.51 11.10 -14.09
N LEU A 204 -5.54 12.28 -13.47
CA LEU A 204 -5.21 12.50 -12.07
C LEU A 204 -6.50 12.64 -11.25
N VAL A 205 -6.69 11.72 -10.29
CA VAL A 205 -7.92 11.62 -9.49
C VAL A 205 -8.05 12.79 -8.50
N ASP A 206 -6.94 13.23 -7.91
CA ASP A 206 -6.94 14.26 -6.87
C ASP A 206 -7.38 15.63 -7.38
N ASN A 207 -7.06 15.97 -8.65
CA ASN A 207 -7.47 17.25 -9.22
C ASN A 207 -8.99 17.33 -9.40
N TYR A 208 -9.69 16.22 -9.66
CA TYR A 208 -11.13 16.27 -9.92
C TYR A 208 -11.93 16.74 -8.69
N HIS A 209 -11.69 16.13 -7.52
CA HIS A 209 -12.37 16.52 -6.29
C HIS A 209 -11.96 17.91 -5.80
N HIS A 210 -10.70 18.29 -6.00
CA HIS A 210 -10.23 19.62 -5.66
C HIS A 210 -10.92 20.67 -6.55
N ILE A 211 -10.96 20.49 -7.86
CA ILE A 211 -11.55 21.42 -8.83
C ILE A 211 -13.06 21.58 -8.57
N LEU A 212 -13.79 20.48 -8.36
CA LEU A 212 -15.23 20.55 -8.07
C LEU A 212 -15.53 21.27 -6.76
N ASN A 213 -14.76 20.98 -5.70
CA ASN A 213 -14.93 21.65 -4.41
C ASN A 213 -14.53 23.12 -4.51
N GLN A 214 -13.42 23.42 -5.18
CA GLN A 214 -12.92 24.77 -5.38
C GLN A 214 -13.95 25.63 -6.12
N ALA A 215 -14.48 25.16 -7.26
CA ALA A 215 -15.53 25.86 -7.99
C ALA A 215 -16.79 26.13 -7.14
N TRP A 216 -17.18 25.19 -6.26
CA TRP A 216 -18.31 25.39 -5.35
C TRP A 216 -18.03 26.45 -4.27
N TYR A 217 -16.83 26.43 -3.68
CA TYR A 217 -16.45 27.35 -2.61
C TYR A 217 -16.02 28.74 -3.10
N GLU A 218 -15.47 28.85 -4.30
CA GLU A 218 -15.16 30.13 -4.95
C GLU A 218 -16.42 30.92 -5.30
N ASN A 219 -17.48 30.22 -5.69
CA ASN A 219 -18.78 30.82 -5.99
C ASN A 219 -19.61 31.16 -4.74
N LYS A 220 -19.06 30.91 -3.53
CA LYS A 220 -19.72 31.20 -2.27
C LYS A 220 -19.95 32.69 -2.10
N LYS A 221 -21.19 33.08 -1.83
CA LYS A 221 -21.53 34.49 -1.60
C LYS A 221 -21.15 34.90 -0.17
N MET A 222 -20.63 36.12 -0.02
CA MET A 222 -20.27 36.68 1.29
C MET A 222 -21.51 36.97 2.15
N ASN A 223 -22.62 37.34 1.50
CA ASN A 223 -23.90 37.56 2.16
C ASN A 223 -24.57 36.23 2.52
N LYS A 224 -24.87 36.04 3.80
CA LYS A 224 -25.52 34.83 4.32
C LYS A 224 -26.87 34.55 3.66
N THR A 225 -27.64 35.58 3.33
CA THR A 225 -28.98 35.39 2.73
C THR A 225 -28.87 34.93 1.27
N GLU A 226 -27.97 35.54 0.51
CA GLU A 226 -27.72 35.16 -0.90
C GLU A 226 -27.10 33.77 -0.99
N GLU A 227 -26.20 33.41 -0.08
CA GLU A 227 -25.62 32.06 -0.04
C GLU A 227 -26.68 31.01 0.29
N ARG A 228 -27.61 31.31 1.20
CA ARG A 228 -28.75 30.43 1.48
C ARG A 228 -29.62 30.25 0.23
N LEU A 229 -29.87 31.32 -0.53
CA LEU A 229 -30.62 31.24 -1.79
C LEU A 229 -29.88 30.39 -2.82
N ARG A 230 -28.56 30.56 -2.98
CA ARG A 230 -27.74 29.74 -3.90
C ARG A 230 -27.83 28.24 -3.58
N VAL A 231 -27.76 27.88 -2.30
CA VAL A 231 -27.91 26.48 -1.85
C VAL A 231 -29.32 25.97 -2.12
N LEU A 232 -30.34 26.79 -1.89
CA LEU A 232 -31.73 26.43 -2.19
C LEU A 232 -31.95 26.25 -3.70
N ASP A 233 -31.37 27.09 -4.55
CA ASP A 233 -31.45 26.97 -6.01
C ASP A 233 -30.80 25.67 -6.50
N ALA A 234 -29.65 25.30 -5.93
CA ALA A 234 -28.99 24.03 -6.24
C ALA A 234 -29.84 22.83 -5.80
N ALA A 235 -30.41 22.87 -4.59
CA ALA A 235 -31.31 21.82 -4.12
C ALA A 235 -32.58 21.72 -4.99
N ALA A 236 -33.14 22.85 -5.42
CA ALA A 236 -34.29 22.90 -6.31
C ALA A 236 -33.96 22.38 -7.72
N ALA A 237 -32.72 22.54 -8.20
CA ALA A 237 -32.27 21.93 -9.45
C ALA A 237 -32.29 20.40 -9.36
N ILE A 238 -31.72 19.83 -8.29
CA ILE A 238 -31.69 18.37 -8.04
C ILE A 238 -33.12 17.81 -8.00
N ILE A 239 -34.00 18.42 -7.20
CA ILE A 239 -35.39 17.95 -7.08
C ILE A 239 -36.12 18.02 -8.44
N ARG A 240 -35.88 19.06 -9.24
CA ARG A 240 -36.48 19.17 -10.58
C ARG A 240 -35.98 18.08 -11.51
N GLU A 241 -34.68 17.77 -11.47
CA GLU A 241 -34.08 16.71 -12.28
C GLU A 241 -34.64 15.34 -11.90
N ASP A 242 -34.76 15.05 -10.61
CA ASP A 242 -35.34 13.79 -10.13
C ASP A 242 -36.81 13.64 -10.56
N ILE A 243 -37.60 14.72 -10.54
CA ILE A 243 -38.98 14.72 -11.04
C ILE A 243 -39.02 14.47 -12.55
N GLN A 244 -38.11 15.10 -13.31
CA GLN A 244 -38.08 14.98 -14.77
C GLN A 244 -37.59 13.62 -15.24
N THR A 245 -36.70 12.99 -14.47
CA THR A 245 -36.13 11.68 -14.78
C THR A 245 -36.97 10.52 -14.24
N ALA A 246 -37.97 10.81 -13.39
CA ALA A 246 -38.92 9.82 -12.93
C ALA A 246 -39.63 9.16 -14.12
N VAL A 247 -39.53 7.83 -14.18
CA VAL A 247 -40.13 7.02 -15.24
C VAL A 247 -41.51 6.58 -14.77
N PHE A 248 -42.55 7.09 -15.42
CA PHE A 248 -43.94 6.69 -15.18
C PHE A 248 -44.40 5.71 -16.26
N ASP A 249 -45.09 4.65 -15.85
CA ASP A 249 -45.75 3.75 -16.78
C ASP A 249 -47.01 4.40 -17.34
N ASN A 250 -46.92 4.89 -18.58
CA ASN A 250 -48.04 5.54 -19.27
C ASN A 250 -48.97 4.52 -19.97
N SER A 251 -48.74 3.21 -19.81
CA SER A 251 -49.50 2.18 -20.52
C SER A 251 -50.85 1.86 -19.88
N ASN A 252 -51.02 2.15 -18.59
CA ASN A 252 -52.23 1.83 -17.84
C ASN A 252 -52.66 2.99 -16.94
N TYR A 253 -53.76 3.66 -17.29
CA TYR A 253 -54.31 4.74 -16.48
C TYR A 253 -55.37 4.20 -15.51
N PRO A 254 -55.21 4.37 -14.19
CA PRO A 254 -56.17 3.85 -13.22
C PRO A 254 -57.53 4.54 -13.35
N PRO A 255 -58.64 3.83 -13.06
CA PRO A 255 -59.97 4.45 -13.04
C PRO A 255 -60.05 5.53 -11.96
N PRO A 256 -60.91 6.56 -12.09
CA PRO A 256 -61.00 7.68 -11.16
C PRO A 256 -61.18 7.30 -9.68
N SER A 257 -61.77 6.13 -9.42
CA SER A 257 -61.95 5.59 -8.07
C SER A 257 -60.65 5.10 -7.40
N ARG A 258 -59.61 4.77 -8.17
CA ARG A 258 -58.31 4.26 -7.70
C ARG A 258 -57.13 5.14 -8.08
N MET A 259 -57.39 6.29 -8.69
CA MET A 259 -56.37 7.23 -9.19
C MET A 259 -55.40 7.74 -8.10
N PHE A 260 -55.83 7.74 -6.84
CA PHE A 260 -55.04 8.22 -5.71
C PHE A 260 -54.52 7.10 -4.80
N GLU A 261 -54.70 5.84 -5.20
CA GLU A 261 -54.09 4.70 -4.51
C GLU A 261 -52.60 4.65 -4.89
N ASP A 262 -51.71 4.44 -3.91
CA ASP A 262 -50.24 4.28 -4.08
C ASP A 262 -49.40 5.50 -4.55
N LEU A 263 -49.95 6.72 -4.54
CA LEU A 263 -49.21 7.96 -4.88
C LEU A 263 -47.86 8.14 -4.19
N ASN A 264 -47.71 7.66 -2.96
CA ASN A 264 -46.47 7.84 -2.19
C ASN A 264 -45.29 7.07 -2.78
N ASN A 265 -45.52 6.02 -3.56
CA ASN A 265 -44.48 5.21 -4.18
C ASN A 265 -43.98 5.82 -5.50
N GLU A 266 -44.73 6.75 -6.09
CA GLU A 266 -44.42 7.42 -7.36
C GLU A 266 -43.75 8.79 -7.16
N ILE A 267 -43.64 9.26 -5.92
CA ILE A 267 -43.00 10.53 -5.59
C ILE A 267 -41.49 10.31 -5.41
N PRO A 268 -40.63 11.08 -6.10
CA PRO A 268 -39.18 10.99 -5.92
C PRO A 268 -38.75 11.21 -4.47
N GLU A 269 -37.79 10.41 -3.99
CA GLU A 269 -37.30 10.44 -2.61
C GLU A 269 -36.81 11.83 -2.20
N SER A 270 -36.20 12.59 -3.11
CA SER A 270 -35.74 13.96 -2.86
C SER A 270 -36.88 14.94 -2.56
N LEU A 271 -38.05 14.77 -3.19
CA LEU A 271 -39.24 15.56 -2.90
C LEU A 271 -39.88 15.13 -1.58
N THR A 272 -39.92 13.83 -1.32
CA THR A 272 -40.34 13.28 -0.02
C THR A 272 -39.47 13.83 1.11
N TYR A 273 -38.15 13.82 0.97
CA TYR A 273 -37.21 14.36 1.95
C TYR A 273 -37.40 15.86 2.22
N LEU A 274 -37.75 16.65 1.18
CA LEU A 274 -38.07 18.06 1.35
C LEU A 274 -39.37 18.25 2.16
N VAL A 275 -40.41 17.49 1.84
CA VAL A 275 -41.78 17.68 2.38
C VAL A 275 -41.95 17.02 3.75
N GLU A 276 -41.29 15.90 4.01
CA GLU A 276 -41.39 15.13 5.25
C GLU A 276 -40.57 15.67 6.41
N ARG A 277 -39.72 16.67 6.16
CA ARG A 277 -39.12 17.49 7.21
C ARG A 277 -40.18 18.34 7.90
N LYS A 278 -40.97 17.66 8.74
CA LYS A 278 -41.96 18.29 9.60
C LYS A 278 -41.24 19.14 10.64
N SER A 279 -41.79 20.33 10.90
CA SER A 279 -41.39 21.13 12.06
C SER A 279 -41.41 20.27 13.33
N SER A 280 -40.43 20.45 14.20
CA SER A 280 -40.29 19.76 15.50
C SER A 280 -41.57 19.81 16.36
N VAL A 281 -42.42 20.81 16.13
CA VAL A 281 -43.78 20.92 16.70
C VAL A 281 -44.61 19.67 16.46
N TRP A 282 -44.51 19.03 15.29
CA TRP A 282 -45.33 17.86 14.92
C TRP A 282 -45.05 16.62 15.77
N SER A 283 -43.93 16.55 16.49
CA SER A 283 -43.67 15.47 17.48
C SER A 283 -44.66 15.46 18.65
N HIS A 284 -45.54 16.47 18.73
CA HIS A 284 -46.48 16.69 19.83
C HIS A 284 -47.94 16.72 19.39
N PHE A 285 -48.20 16.45 18.11
CA PHE A 285 -49.53 16.49 17.52
C PHE A 285 -49.72 15.32 16.56
N GLU A 286 -50.91 14.73 16.59
CA GLU A 286 -51.35 13.71 15.64
C GLU A 286 -52.38 14.31 14.68
N VAL A 287 -52.40 13.91 13.41
CA VAL A 287 -53.44 14.38 12.48
C VAL A 287 -54.76 13.74 12.86
N ASN A 288 -55.85 14.51 12.90
CA ASN A 288 -57.17 13.97 13.21
C ASN A 288 -57.68 13.14 12.02
N ALA A 289 -57.93 11.84 12.25
CA ALA A 289 -58.36 10.90 11.21
C ALA A 289 -59.71 11.24 10.55
N SER A 290 -60.58 12.00 11.23
CA SER A 290 -61.89 12.40 10.69
C SER A 290 -61.86 13.78 9.99
N ASP A 291 -60.88 14.62 10.32
CA ASP A 291 -60.76 15.98 9.79
C ASP A 291 -59.29 16.36 9.66
N ASN A 292 -58.74 16.15 8.48
CA ASN A 292 -57.34 16.44 8.16
C ASN A 292 -56.98 17.93 8.29
N SER A 293 -57.94 18.84 8.45
CA SER A 293 -57.67 20.26 8.74
C SER A 293 -57.28 20.52 10.20
N LYS A 294 -57.42 19.52 11.07
CA LYS A 294 -57.14 19.61 12.51
C LYS A 294 -56.04 18.62 12.93
N ALA A 295 -55.32 19.00 13.97
CA ALA A 295 -54.35 18.17 14.65
C ALA A 295 -54.73 18.03 16.13
N ILE A 296 -54.58 16.84 16.68
CA ILE A 296 -54.86 16.50 18.07
C ILE A 296 -53.59 16.75 18.87
N CYS A 297 -53.63 17.66 19.84
CA CYS A 297 -52.53 17.84 20.77
C CYS A 297 -52.38 16.61 21.67
N MET A 298 -51.18 16.03 21.74
CA MET A 298 -50.94 14.83 22.56
C MET A 298 -51.10 15.08 24.06
N TYR A 299 -50.89 16.33 24.52
CA TYR A 299 -50.96 16.72 25.93
C TYR A 299 -52.37 17.03 26.45
N CYS A 300 -53.16 17.78 25.68
CA CYS A 300 -54.51 18.20 26.11
C CYS A 300 -55.64 17.51 25.35
N LYS A 301 -55.32 16.66 24.36
CA LYS A 301 -56.28 15.93 23.52
C LYS A 301 -57.29 16.82 22.79
N LYS A 302 -57.01 18.13 22.68
CA LYS A 302 -57.84 19.09 21.96
C LYS A 302 -57.49 19.10 20.49
N ASN A 303 -58.51 19.28 19.66
CA ASN A 303 -58.36 19.57 18.24
C ASN A 303 -57.90 21.01 18.03
N VAL A 304 -56.79 21.18 17.33
CA VAL A 304 -56.18 22.47 16.97
C VAL A 304 -56.20 22.58 15.45
N SER A 305 -56.66 23.71 14.89
CA SER A 305 -56.63 23.88 13.44
C SER A 305 -55.18 23.96 12.94
N ARG A 306 -54.92 23.37 11.77
CA ARG A 306 -53.59 23.39 11.16
C ARG A 306 -53.27 24.68 10.42
N ASP A 307 -54.25 25.57 10.27
CA ASP A 307 -54.26 26.79 9.46
C ASP A 307 -53.76 26.55 8.02
N THR A 308 -54.69 26.43 7.08
CA THR A 308 -54.39 26.15 5.66
C THR A 308 -54.10 27.40 4.85
N ASN A 309 -53.94 28.58 5.48
CA ASN A 309 -53.78 29.84 4.75
C ASN A 309 -52.30 30.20 4.52
N PRO A 310 -51.74 29.97 3.31
CA PRO A 310 -50.32 30.22 3.00
C PRO A 310 -49.95 31.70 3.02
N LYS A 311 -50.91 32.63 3.13
CA LYS A 311 -50.68 34.08 3.09
C LYS A 311 -50.33 34.72 4.43
N SER A 312 -50.30 33.96 5.53
CA SER A 312 -49.97 34.52 6.84
C SER A 312 -48.60 34.00 7.31
N TYR A 313 -47.61 34.88 7.33
CA TYR A 313 -46.32 34.67 8.03
C TYR A 313 -46.49 34.65 9.56
N LYS A 314 -47.67 34.26 10.05
CA LYS A 314 -47.97 34.17 11.47
C LYS A 314 -47.48 32.83 12.00
N ILE A 315 -47.09 32.86 13.27
CA ILE A 315 -46.76 31.70 14.07
C ILE A 315 -47.90 30.67 13.97
N SER A 316 -47.58 29.40 13.68
CA SER A 316 -48.60 28.35 13.49
C SER A 316 -49.47 28.15 14.73
N ASN A 317 -50.77 27.88 14.54
CA ASN A 317 -51.71 27.59 15.63
C ASN A 317 -51.24 26.40 16.49
N LEU A 318 -50.54 25.44 15.88
CA LEU A 318 -49.89 24.33 16.58
C LEU A 318 -48.82 24.83 17.55
N TRP A 319 -47.95 25.74 17.11
CA TRP A 319 -46.91 26.31 17.97
C TRP A 319 -47.49 27.24 19.05
N ILE A 320 -48.56 27.98 18.75
CA ILE A 320 -49.31 28.77 19.76
C ILE A 320 -49.89 27.85 20.83
N ASN A 321 -50.51 26.74 20.43
CA ASN A 321 -51.03 25.74 21.36
C ASN A 321 -49.90 25.10 22.19
N MET A 322 -48.78 24.77 21.55
CA MET A 322 -47.61 24.21 22.23
C MET A 322 -47.02 25.18 23.26
N LYS A 323 -46.97 26.48 22.97
CA LYS A 323 -46.55 27.52 23.92
C LYS A 323 -47.39 27.57 25.21
N ARG A 324 -48.68 27.23 25.13
CA ARG A 324 -49.56 27.18 26.33
C ARG A 324 -49.17 26.05 27.27
N HIS A 325 -48.46 25.05 26.77
CA HIS A 325 -47.96 23.94 27.56
C HIS A 325 -46.57 24.20 28.16
N ARG A 326 -45.94 25.37 27.97
CA ARG A 326 -44.56 25.72 28.41
C ARG A 326 -44.21 25.31 29.85
N VAL A 327 -45.18 25.29 30.76
CA VAL A 327 -45.00 24.92 32.17
C VAL A 327 -44.60 23.44 32.34
N ASN A 328 -44.91 22.60 31.36
CA ASN A 328 -44.69 21.15 31.42
C ASN A 328 -43.35 20.70 30.78
N TRP A 329 -42.48 21.63 30.38
CA TRP A 329 -41.29 21.33 29.57
C TRP A 329 -40.03 21.81 30.27
N THR A 330 -38.97 21.01 30.19
CA THR A 330 -37.64 21.46 30.60
C THR A 330 -37.11 22.52 29.63
N PRO A 331 -36.22 23.44 30.07
CA PRO A 331 -35.62 24.45 29.19
C PRO A 331 -34.94 23.85 27.95
N LEU A 332 -34.31 22.67 28.08
CA LEU A 332 -33.67 21.94 26.99
C LEU A 332 -34.67 21.45 25.93
N GLN A 333 -35.84 20.95 26.35
CA GLN A 333 -36.88 20.52 25.42
C GLN A 333 -37.50 21.71 24.68
N PHE A 334 -37.59 22.88 25.34
CA PHE A 334 -38.09 24.10 24.71
C PHE A 334 -37.11 24.66 23.66
N ASP A 335 -35.80 24.59 23.90
CA ASP A 335 -34.76 25.03 22.97
C ASP A 335 -34.59 24.13 21.74
N GLN A 336 -34.98 22.85 21.84
CA GLN A 336 -35.01 21.93 20.69
C GLN A 336 -36.22 22.20 19.76
N LEU A 337 -37.25 22.88 20.23
CA LEU A 337 -38.45 23.22 19.44
C LEU A 337 -38.33 24.54 18.68
N THR A 338 -37.35 25.37 19.02
CA THR A 338 -37.11 26.70 18.42
C THR A 338 -35.98 26.70 17.38
N LYS A 339 -35.21 25.61 17.31
CA LYS A 339 -34.23 25.30 16.27
C LYS A 339 -34.89 24.48 15.17
#